data_AF-A0A926VYI0-F1
#
_entry.id   AF-A0A926VYI0-F1
#
_cell.length_a   1.000
_cell.length_b   1.000
_cell.length_c   1.000
_cell.angle_alpha   90.00
_cell.angle_beta   90.00
_cell.angle_gamma   90.00
#
_symmetry.space_group_name_H-M   'P 1'
#
loop_
_entity.id
_entity.type
_entity.pdbx_description
1 polymer ?
#
loop_
_entity_poly.entity_id
_entity_poly.type
_entity_poly.pdbx_seq_one_letter_code
_entity_poly.pdbx_strand_id
1 'polypeptide(L)'
;MHNIEEAYSLAWVKTACEHILGKNISQRTWRNCLRICGVQPYKREVMLKECCYLLGLIYLKRQNPFKKYSLSDVSLLLMKDKARFTNLGIDLENLEFPLLGRELPDYIYEQIGYKVSLRTLYRWASKRRIPFSKLRIINQKELSRWLELASIANA
;
A
#
# COMPACT_ATOMS: atom_id res chain seq x y z
N MET A 1 13.37 -16.80 -12.48
CA MET A 1 13.25 -16.71 -13.95
C MET A 1 12.40 -15.50 -14.26
N HIS A 2 12.92 -14.61 -15.11
CA HIS A 2 12.31 -13.39 -15.68
C HIS A 2 11.60 -12.41 -14.72
N ASN A 3 12.39 -11.55 -14.05
CA ASN A 3 11.93 -10.21 -13.70
C ASN A 3 11.87 -9.39 -15.00
N ILE A 4 10.77 -9.50 -15.74
CA ILE A 4 10.43 -8.44 -16.69
C ILE A 4 9.96 -7.29 -15.79
N GLU A 5 10.80 -6.30 -15.62
CA GLU A 5 10.40 -5.01 -15.07
C GLU A 5 9.41 -4.39 -16.06
N GLU A 6 8.13 -4.78 -15.95
CA GLU A 6 7.08 -4.27 -16.81
C GLU A 6 6.92 -2.76 -16.56
N ALA A 7 7.37 -1.98 -17.53
CA ALA A 7 7.20 -0.55 -17.59
C ALA A 7 5.88 -0.23 -18.29
N TYR A 8 5.04 0.58 -17.64
CA TYR A 8 3.75 1.00 -18.14
C TYR A 8 3.80 2.48 -18.50
N SER A 9 3.33 2.83 -19.69
CA SER A 9 3.14 4.24 -20.07
C SER A 9 2.17 4.94 -19.12
N LEU A 10 2.55 6.12 -18.60
CA LEU A 10 1.69 6.93 -17.74
C LEU A 10 0.36 7.32 -18.41
N ALA A 11 0.36 7.44 -19.74
CA ALA A 11 -0.86 7.72 -20.49
C ALA A 11 -1.85 6.56 -20.36
N TRP A 12 -1.37 5.34 -20.53
CA TRP A 12 -2.17 4.13 -20.33
C TRP A 12 -2.65 3.99 -18.88
N VAL A 13 -1.75 4.18 -17.91
CA VAL A 13 -2.09 4.10 -16.48
C VAL A 13 -3.15 5.14 -16.10
N LYS A 14 -3.06 6.35 -16.65
CA LYS A 14 -4.08 7.38 -16.44
C LYS A 14 -5.43 6.94 -16.98
N THR A 15 -5.49 6.40 -18.20
CA THR A 15 -6.74 5.88 -18.79
C THR A 15 -7.34 4.76 -17.92
N ALA A 16 -6.51 3.83 -17.44
CA ALA A 16 -6.96 2.78 -16.53
C ALA A 16 -7.51 3.35 -15.20
N CYS A 17 -6.86 4.37 -14.66
CA CYS A 17 -7.34 5.10 -13.48
C CYS A 17 -8.69 5.79 -13.73
N GLU A 18 -8.86 6.45 -14.87
CA GLU A 18 -10.13 7.10 -15.26
C GLU A 18 -11.26 6.08 -15.38
N HIS A 19 -10.98 4.89 -15.92
CA HIS A 19 -11.92 3.77 -15.97
C HIS A 19 -12.31 3.28 -14.57
N ILE A 20 -11.35 3.09 -13.67
CA ILE A 20 -11.64 2.73 -12.27
C ILE A 20 -12.49 3.81 -11.59
N LEU A 21 -12.18 5.09 -11.80
CA LEU A 21 -12.87 6.21 -11.19
C LEU A 21 -14.26 6.45 -11.78
N GLY A 22 -14.50 6.01 -13.02
CA GLY A 22 -15.72 6.26 -13.79
C GLY A 22 -15.85 7.69 -14.33
N LYS A 23 -14.74 8.46 -14.36
CA LYS A 23 -14.70 9.84 -14.87
C LYS A 23 -13.27 10.28 -15.18
N ASN A 24 -13.17 11.31 -16.01
CA ASN A 24 -11.89 11.92 -16.37
C ASN A 24 -11.19 12.53 -15.14
N ILE A 25 -9.86 12.38 -15.10
CA ILE A 25 -9.01 12.93 -14.04
C ILE A 25 -8.37 14.23 -14.56
N SER A 26 -8.67 15.34 -13.88
CA SER A 26 -8.05 16.63 -14.19
C SER A 26 -6.54 16.58 -13.98
N GLN A 27 -5.79 17.40 -14.73
CA GLN A 27 -4.32 17.45 -14.64
C GLN A 27 -3.83 17.76 -13.22
N ARG A 28 -4.50 18.65 -12.51
CA ARG A 28 -4.17 18.99 -11.11
C ARG A 28 -4.32 17.78 -10.19
N THR A 29 -5.42 17.04 -10.33
CA THR A 29 -5.66 15.82 -9.54
C THR A 29 -4.65 14.74 -9.89
N TRP A 30 -4.36 14.55 -11.18
CA TRP A 30 -3.38 13.57 -11.64
C TRP A 30 -1.99 13.82 -11.06
N ARG A 31 -1.49 15.06 -11.14
CA ARG A 31 -0.20 15.46 -10.54
C ARG A 31 -0.15 15.20 -9.04
N ASN A 32 -1.26 15.42 -8.32
CA ASN A 32 -1.31 15.12 -6.90
C ASN A 32 -1.28 13.61 -6.61
N CYS A 33 -1.94 12.78 -7.43
CA CYS A 33 -1.87 11.32 -7.31
C CYS A 33 -0.44 10.82 -7.55
N LEU A 34 0.21 11.27 -8.62
CA LEU A 34 1.61 10.92 -8.91
C LEU A 34 2.53 11.24 -7.72
N ARG A 35 2.38 12.43 -7.14
CA ARG A 35 3.16 12.86 -5.96
C ARG A 35 2.91 11.98 -4.75
N ILE A 36 1.67 11.60 -4.46
CA ILE A 36 1.34 10.70 -3.33
C ILE A 36 1.97 9.32 -3.55
N CYS A 37 1.95 8.83 -4.78
CA CYS A 37 2.51 7.53 -5.18
C CYS A 37 4.04 7.54 -5.37
N GLY A 38 4.72 8.67 -5.13
CA GLY A 38 6.17 8.79 -5.27
C GLY A 38 6.67 8.82 -6.72
N VAL A 39 5.78 9.00 -7.70
CA VAL A 39 6.14 9.08 -9.12
C VAL A 39 6.71 10.46 -9.44
N GLN A 40 7.89 10.48 -10.07
CA GLN A 40 8.57 11.73 -10.42
C GLN A 40 7.84 12.50 -11.53
N PRO A 41 7.86 13.85 -11.54
CA PRO A 41 7.03 14.68 -12.43
C PRO A 41 7.29 14.51 -13.94
N TYR A 42 8.49 14.05 -14.32
CA TYR A 42 8.95 13.99 -15.72
C TYR A 42 9.01 12.56 -16.28
N LYS A 43 8.72 11.55 -15.46
CA LYS A 43 8.66 10.17 -15.93
C LYS A 43 7.52 10.04 -16.95
N ARG A 44 7.76 9.29 -18.02
CA ARG A 44 6.72 8.91 -19.00
C ARG A 44 6.22 7.49 -18.77
N GLU A 45 6.99 6.70 -18.04
CA GLU A 45 6.73 5.31 -17.74
C GLU A 45 6.88 5.08 -16.23
N VAL A 46 6.13 4.10 -15.74
CA VAL A 46 6.13 3.70 -14.34
C VAL A 46 6.29 2.20 -14.22
N MET A 47 6.97 1.78 -13.17
CA MET A 47 7.13 0.37 -12.87
C MET A 47 5.82 -0.24 -12.40
N LEU A 48 5.67 -1.55 -12.51
CA LEU A 48 4.50 -2.29 -12.00
C LEU A 48 4.08 -1.83 -10.59
N LYS A 49 5.03 -1.71 -9.65
CA LYS A 49 4.76 -1.24 -8.28
C LYS A 49 4.13 0.16 -8.22
N GLU A 50 4.66 1.11 -8.99
CA GLU A 50 4.13 2.48 -9.10
C GLU A 50 2.74 2.48 -9.74
N CYS A 51 2.52 1.61 -10.74
CA CYS A 51 1.22 1.37 -11.37
C CYS A 51 0.17 0.88 -10.35
N CYS A 52 0.51 -0.15 -9.55
CA CYS A 52 -0.37 -0.65 -8.49
C CYS A 52 -0.74 0.43 -7.48
N TYR A 53 0.22 1.27 -7.09
CA TYR A 53 -0.06 2.38 -6.18
C TYR A 53 -1.04 3.40 -6.77
N LEU A 54 -0.90 3.74 -8.04
CA LEU A 54 -1.81 4.68 -8.70
C LEU A 54 -3.24 4.11 -8.79
N LEU A 55 -3.38 2.86 -9.24
CA LEU A 55 -4.67 2.20 -9.35
C LEU A 55 -5.34 2.04 -7.97
N GLY A 56 -4.59 1.62 -6.96
CA GLY A 56 -5.08 1.48 -5.59
C GLY A 56 -5.51 2.81 -4.96
N LEU A 57 -4.75 3.89 -5.18
CA LEU A 57 -5.12 5.23 -4.70
C LEU A 57 -6.44 5.70 -5.33
N ILE A 58 -6.62 5.48 -6.63
CA ILE A 58 -7.82 5.89 -7.34
C ILE A 58 -9.04 5.08 -6.91
N TYR A 59 -8.86 3.78 -6.66
CA TYR A 59 -9.90 2.94 -6.09
C TYR A 59 -10.37 3.47 -4.72
N LEU A 60 -9.44 3.80 -3.82
CA LEU A 60 -9.77 4.40 -2.52
C LEU A 60 -10.53 5.73 -2.69
N LYS A 61 -10.07 6.59 -3.61
CA LYS A 61 -10.74 7.86 -3.91
C LYS A 61 -12.12 7.71 -4.51
N ARG A 62 -12.40 6.63 -5.24
CA ARG A 62 -13.76 6.31 -5.72
C ARG A 62 -14.69 5.99 -4.55
N GLN A 63 -14.21 5.26 -3.55
CA GLN A 63 -15.01 4.91 -2.37
C GLN A 63 -15.28 6.12 -1.47
N ASN A 64 -14.26 6.96 -1.23
CA ASN A 64 -14.41 8.18 -0.44
C ASN A 64 -13.60 9.33 -1.05
N PRO A 65 -14.21 10.19 -1.88
CA PRO A 65 -13.51 11.26 -2.60
C PRO A 65 -12.86 12.33 -1.72
N PHE A 66 -13.43 12.56 -0.52
CA PHE A 66 -13.02 13.64 0.37
C PHE A 66 -11.93 13.22 1.37
N LYS A 67 -11.73 11.91 1.57
CA LYS A 67 -10.68 11.41 2.46
C LYS A 67 -9.29 11.68 1.87
N LYS A 68 -8.37 12.13 2.73
CA LYS A 68 -6.95 12.25 2.40
C LYS A 68 -6.30 10.88 2.59
N TYR A 69 -5.71 10.35 1.52
CA TYR A 69 -4.99 9.10 1.51
C TYR A 69 -3.49 9.35 1.39
N SER A 70 -2.72 8.55 2.13
CA SER A 70 -1.27 8.45 2.05
C SER A 70 -0.86 7.21 1.25
N LEU A 71 0.41 7.11 0.88
CA LEU A 71 0.95 5.94 0.19
C LEU A 71 0.79 4.65 1.02
N SER A 72 0.80 4.81 2.33
CA SER A 72 0.75 3.72 3.28
C SER A 72 -0.69 3.17 3.42
N ASP A 73 -1.71 4.02 3.31
CA ASP A 73 -3.11 3.59 3.14
C ASP A 73 -3.30 2.72 1.88
N VAL A 74 -2.64 3.10 0.79
CA VAL A 74 -2.68 2.34 -0.48
C VAL A 74 -1.94 1.01 -0.33
N SER A 75 -0.80 1.01 0.35
CA SER A 75 -0.01 -0.19 0.63
C SER A 75 -0.83 -1.21 1.44
N LEU A 76 -1.56 -0.74 2.45
CA LEU A 76 -2.46 -1.58 3.26
C LEU A 76 -3.57 -2.20 2.40
N LEU A 77 -4.19 -1.43 1.50
CA LEU A 77 -5.18 -1.95 0.56
C LEU A 77 -4.59 -3.04 -0.34
N LEU A 78 -3.43 -2.77 -0.96
CA LEU A 78 -2.78 -3.70 -1.89
C LEU A 78 -2.36 -5.01 -1.21
N MET A 79 -2.01 -4.96 0.07
CA MET A 79 -1.73 -6.15 0.86
C MET A 79 -2.98 -6.97 1.19
N LYS A 80 -4.10 -6.30 1.45
CA LYS A 80 -5.37 -6.95 1.79
C LYS A 80 -6.03 -7.62 0.59
N ASP A 81 -6.08 -6.94 -0.54
CA ASP A 81 -6.94 -7.33 -1.66
C ASP A 81 -6.11 -7.59 -2.94
N LYS A 82 -5.03 -8.36 -2.80
CA LYS A 82 -4.13 -8.71 -3.92
C LYS A 82 -4.91 -9.27 -5.10
N ALA A 83 -5.84 -10.19 -4.84
CA ALA A 83 -6.66 -10.88 -5.84
C ALA A 83 -7.46 -9.91 -6.75
N ARG A 84 -7.97 -8.81 -6.19
CA ARG A 84 -8.74 -7.83 -6.97
C ARG A 84 -7.88 -7.10 -8.01
N PHE A 85 -6.61 -6.87 -7.71
CA PHE A 85 -5.68 -6.26 -8.65
C PHE A 85 -5.09 -7.29 -9.63
N THR A 86 -5.01 -8.57 -9.26
CA THR A 86 -4.67 -9.66 -10.19
C THR A 86 -5.69 -9.74 -11.34
N ASN A 87 -6.97 -9.49 -11.06
CA ASN A 87 -8.02 -9.43 -12.09
C ASN A 87 -7.85 -8.26 -13.10
N LEU A 88 -7.00 -7.28 -12.80
CA LEU A 88 -6.61 -6.23 -13.75
C LEU A 88 -5.41 -6.63 -14.63
N GLY A 89 -4.99 -7.90 -14.59
CA GLY A 89 -3.85 -8.42 -15.33
C GLY A 89 -2.49 -8.07 -14.70
N ILE A 90 -2.48 -7.62 -13.44
CA ILE A 90 -1.27 -7.20 -12.73
C ILE A 90 -0.87 -8.28 -11.73
N ASP A 91 0.26 -8.95 -11.98
CA ASP A 91 0.81 -9.92 -11.03
C ASP A 91 1.35 -9.21 -9.77
N LEU A 92 0.74 -9.50 -8.62
CA LEU A 92 1.10 -8.95 -7.31
C LEU A 92 1.84 -9.93 -6.41
N GLU A 93 2.09 -11.16 -6.85
CA GLU A 93 2.56 -12.25 -5.96
C GLU A 93 3.87 -11.88 -5.28
N ASN A 94 4.79 -11.21 -5.99
CA ASN A 94 6.13 -10.89 -5.51
C ASN A 94 6.35 -9.43 -5.08
N LEU A 95 5.29 -8.59 -5.05
CA LEU A 95 5.42 -7.17 -4.74
C LEU A 95 5.35 -6.88 -3.23
N GLU A 96 6.40 -6.23 -2.71
CA GLU A 96 6.46 -5.78 -1.32
C GLU A 96 5.95 -4.33 -1.18
N PHE A 97 4.99 -4.12 -0.27
CA PHE A 97 4.39 -2.81 0.01
C PHE A 97 4.63 -2.37 1.45
N PRO A 98 5.64 -1.53 1.73
CA PRO A 98 5.94 -1.15 3.11
C PRO A 98 4.80 -0.33 3.76
N LEU A 99 4.65 -0.47 5.08
CA LEU A 99 3.65 0.24 5.88
C LEU A 99 4.29 1.20 6.86
N LEU A 100 3.54 2.19 7.34
CA LEU A 100 3.97 3.00 8.48
C LEU A 100 3.63 2.28 9.78
N GLY A 101 4.45 2.44 10.81
CA GLY A 101 4.19 1.82 12.11
C GLY A 101 2.84 2.18 12.74
N ARG A 102 2.24 3.31 12.37
CA ARG A 102 0.88 3.70 12.79
C ARG A 102 -0.23 2.79 12.24
N GLU A 103 0.01 2.10 11.12
CA GLU A 103 -0.95 1.22 10.43
C GLU A 103 -0.78 -0.25 10.81
N LEU A 104 0.28 -0.56 11.56
CA LEU A 104 0.56 -1.90 12.03
C LEU A 104 -0.60 -2.52 12.85
N PRO A 105 -1.33 -1.79 13.71
CA PRO A 105 -2.56 -2.27 14.33
C PRO A 105 -3.59 -2.80 13.33
N ASP A 106 -3.90 -2.00 12.32
CA ASP A 106 -4.93 -2.32 11.32
C ASP A 106 -4.48 -3.51 10.49
N TYR A 107 -3.19 -3.54 10.11
CA TYR A 107 -2.60 -4.67 9.42
C TYR A 107 -2.72 -5.99 10.22
N ILE A 108 -2.35 -6.00 11.50
CA ILE A 108 -2.45 -7.21 12.35
C ILE A 108 -3.90 -7.67 12.46
N TYR A 109 -4.83 -6.73 12.69
CA TYR A 109 -6.25 -7.07 12.80
C TYR A 109 -6.78 -7.69 11.50
N GLU A 110 -6.41 -7.14 10.35
CA GLU A 110 -6.86 -7.65 9.05
C GLU A 110 -6.26 -9.02 8.70
N GLN A 111 -5.05 -9.33 9.16
CA GLN A 111 -4.39 -10.61 8.85
C GLN A 111 -4.84 -11.76 9.76
N ILE A 112 -5.03 -11.50 11.07
CA ILE A 112 -5.29 -12.55 12.06
C ILE A 112 -6.49 -12.28 12.98
N GLY A 113 -7.26 -11.22 12.73
CA GLY A 113 -8.44 -10.86 13.54
C GLY A 113 -8.12 -10.28 14.92
N TYR A 114 -6.85 -10.11 15.28
CA TYR A 114 -6.43 -9.69 16.61
C TYR A 114 -6.30 -8.17 16.73
N LYS A 115 -7.07 -7.56 17.65
CA LYS A 115 -7.03 -6.10 17.88
C LYS A 115 -5.86 -5.72 18.79
N VAL A 116 -4.88 -5.03 18.23
CA VAL A 116 -3.68 -4.57 18.97
C VAL A 116 -3.65 -3.05 19.04
N SER A 117 -3.47 -2.48 20.22
CA SER A 117 -3.27 -1.03 20.37
C SER A 117 -1.83 -0.62 20.04
N LEU A 118 -1.61 0.64 19.61
CA LEU A 118 -0.26 1.20 19.46
C LEU A 118 0.58 1.09 20.74
N ARG A 119 -0.05 1.25 21.91
CA ARG A 119 0.63 1.10 23.21
C ARG A 119 1.16 -0.32 23.41
N THR A 120 0.38 -1.32 23.00
CA THR A 120 0.80 -2.73 23.03
C THR A 120 1.99 -2.96 22.12
N LEU A 121 1.97 -2.40 20.90
CA LEU A 121 3.10 -2.48 19.96
C LEU A 121 4.38 -1.86 20.53
N TYR A 122 4.28 -0.66 21.13
CA TYR A 122 5.42 -0.04 21.83
C TYR A 122 5.97 -0.92 22.96
N ARG A 123 5.09 -1.57 23.74
CA ARG A 123 5.50 -2.49 24.81
C ARG A 123 6.23 -3.73 24.25
N TRP A 124 5.71 -4.32 23.18
CA TRP A 124 6.36 -5.46 22.52
C TRP A 124 7.70 -5.08 21.91
N ALA A 125 7.77 -3.92 21.22
CA ALA A 125 9.01 -3.35 20.70
C ALA A 125 10.06 -3.21 21.79
N SER A 126 9.70 -2.59 22.92
CA SER A 126 10.60 -2.43 24.06
C SER A 126 11.06 -3.76 24.64
N LYS A 127 10.14 -4.71 24.88
CA LYS A 127 10.47 -6.02 25.47
C LYS A 127 11.41 -6.84 24.59
N ARG A 128 11.23 -6.76 23.26
CA ARG A 128 11.99 -7.55 22.28
C ARG A 128 13.12 -6.77 21.60
N ARG A 129 13.39 -5.54 22.06
CA ARG A 129 14.41 -4.63 21.51
C ARG A 129 14.27 -4.42 20.00
N ILE A 130 13.02 -4.31 19.53
CA ILE A 130 12.71 -4.02 18.12
C ILE A 130 12.50 -2.52 17.99
N PRO A 131 13.19 -1.83 17.06
CA PRO A 131 12.93 -0.42 16.81
C PRO A 131 11.51 -0.20 16.28
N PHE A 132 10.74 0.69 16.92
CA PHE A 132 9.37 0.99 16.50
C PHE A 132 9.03 2.46 16.71
N SER A 133 8.41 3.07 15.71
CA SER A 133 7.75 4.36 15.84
C SER A 133 6.59 4.46 14.87
N LYS A 134 5.61 5.33 15.15
CA LYS A 134 4.44 5.54 14.29
C LYS A 134 4.79 5.96 12.86
N LEU A 135 5.90 6.65 12.69
CA LEU A 135 6.36 7.21 11.40
C LEU A 135 7.45 6.36 10.74
N ARG A 136 7.92 5.30 11.40
CA ARG A 136 8.91 4.39 10.84
C ARG A 136 8.24 3.56 9.74
N ILE A 137 8.94 3.45 8.62
CA ILE A 137 8.60 2.52 7.54
C ILE A 137 8.96 1.10 8.01
N ILE A 138 7.99 0.20 7.96
CA ILE A 138 8.11 -1.21 8.30
C ILE A 138 8.10 -1.99 6.99
N ASN A 139 9.17 -2.72 6.71
CA ASN A 139 9.30 -3.53 5.50
C ASN A 139 8.62 -4.91 5.66
N GLN A 140 8.54 -5.68 4.57
CA GLN A 140 7.85 -6.97 4.58
C GLN A 140 8.41 -7.96 5.63
N LYS A 141 9.74 -8.02 5.75
CA LYS A 141 10.42 -8.91 6.73
C LYS A 141 10.06 -8.54 8.17
N GLU A 142 10.03 -7.24 8.47
CA GLU A 142 9.61 -6.75 9.78
C GLU A 142 8.10 -7.01 10.01
N LEU A 143 7.25 -6.86 8.99
CA LEU A 143 5.81 -7.14 9.08
C LEU A 143 5.53 -8.60 9.45
N SER A 144 6.18 -9.57 8.79
CA SER A 144 6.04 -10.99 9.12
C SER A 144 6.40 -11.26 10.59
N ARG A 145 7.50 -10.65 11.06
CA ARG A 145 7.90 -10.76 12.47
C ARG A 145 6.82 -10.19 13.40
N TRP A 146 6.23 -9.04 13.09
CA TRP A 146 5.14 -8.47 13.88
C TRP A 146 3.88 -9.34 13.91
N LEU A 147 3.57 -10.04 12.82
CA LEU A 147 2.46 -11.01 12.79
C LEU A 147 2.74 -12.21 13.69
N GLU A 148 3.94 -12.80 13.62
CA GLU A 148 4.32 -13.88 14.53
C GLU A 148 4.19 -13.48 16.00
N LEU A 149 4.62 -12.26 16.35
CA LEU A 149 4.46 -11.71 17.69
C LEU A 149 2.99 -11.62 18.12
N ALA A 150 2.14 -11.18 17.20
CA ALA A 150 0.72 -11.03 17.45
C ALA A 150 0.02 -12.38 17.59
N SER A 151 0.35 -13.35 16.75
CA SER A 151 -0.17 -14.72 16.81
C SER A 151 0.18 -15.41 18.14
N ILE A 152 1.42 -15.28 18.61
CA ILE A 152 1.85 -15.82 19.92
C ILE A 152 1.10 -15.16 21.09
N ALA A 153 0.73 -13.88 20.96
CA ALA A 153 0.03 -13.16 22.02
C ALA A 153 -1.49 -13.36 22.01
N ASN A 154 -2.05 -13.86 20.91
CA ASN A 154 -3.47 -14.18 20.73
C ASN A 154 -3.79 -15.65 21.07
N ALA A 155 -2.79 -16.52 21.03
CA ALA A 155 -2.86 -17.91 21.52
C ALA A 155 -2.87 -17.97 23.05
#